data_AF-A0AAD0PWY1-F1
#
_entry.id   AF-A0AAD0PWY1-F1
#
_cell.length_a   1.000
_cell.length_b   1.000
_cell.length_c   1.000
_cell.angle_alpha   90.00
_cell.angle_beta   90.00
_cell.angle_gamma   90.00
#
_symmetry.space_group_name_H-M   'P 1'
#
loop_
_entity.id
_entity.type
_entity.pdbx_description
1 polymer ?
#
loop_
_entity_poly.entity_id
_entity_poly.type
_entity_poly.pdbx_seq_one_letter_code
_entity_poly.pdbx_strand_id
1 'polypeptide(L)'
;MKTRVERRKGSVSLLVDRSNPEAPKEVLASLQQMADSSNWFVIDIRLLQRPIAHEYSGSAAAEDFCAHVRPENEAEREFYLSKLKEYKEDPDGSLLWCTYRNMWRGEQGVDGYTPPSVVEPLVYMSFKDGLRIMQEIRSYWENYEGAISSARIENPYRQPREGELVSEWWMLKNGYRRAEVEP
;
A
#
# COMPACT_ATOMS: atom_id res chain seq x y z
N MET A 1 -13.46 -2.81 18.65
CA MET A 1 -12.32 -3.70 19.07
C MET A 1 -11.31 -2.91 19.89
N LYS A 2 -10.74 -3.46 20.98
CA LYS A 2 -9.73 -2.72 21.77
C LYS A 2 -8.38 -2.65 21.02
N THR A 3 -7.78 -1.47 20.97
CA THR A 3 -6.50 -1.24 20.29
C THR A 3 -5.47 -0.62 21.23
N ARG A 4 -4.19 -0.77 20.89
CA ARG A 4 -3.07 -0.12 21.58
C ARG A 4 -2.08 0.47 20.58
N VAL A 5 -1.35 1.50 20.99
CA VAL A 5 -0.32 2.13 20.17
C VAL A 5 1.06 1.74 20.70
N GLU A 6 1.93 1.25 19.81
CA GLU A 6 3.34 1.01 20.08
C GLU A 6 4.19 2.02 19.31
N ARG A 7 5.08 2.72 20.02
CA ARG A 7 6.00 3.71 19.43
C ARG A 7 7.42 3.17 19.46
N ARG A 8 8.14 3.30 18.35
CA ARG A 8 9.56 2.98 18.21
C ARG A 8 10.24 4.11 17.42
N LYS A 9 11.57 4.12 17.39
CA LYS A 9 12.31 5.08 16.54
C LYS A 9 11.86 4.88 15.09
N GLY A 10 11.42 5.95 14.44
CA GLY A 10 10.96 5.94 13.05
C GLY A 10 9.64 5.20 12.79
N SER A 11 8.88 4.78 13.81
CA SER A 11 7.58 4.14 13.58
C SER A 11 6.58 4.26 14.73
N VAL A 12 5.30 4.32 14.37
CA VAL A 12 4.15 4.26 15.28
C VAL A 12 3.19 3.21 14.74
N SER A 13 2.98 2.13 15.48
CA SER A 13 2.08 1.04 15.06
C SER A 13 0.83 1.01 15.91
N LEU A 14 -0.32 0.81 15.25
CA LEU A 14 -1.60 0.52 15.88
C LEU A 14 -1.78 -1.01 15.90
N LEU A 15 -1.96 -1.56 17.09
CA LEU A 15 -2.06 -3.00 17.32
C LEU A 15 -3.41 -3.37 17.91
N VAL A 16 -3.84 -4.60 17.71
CA VAL A 16 -4.90 -5.21 18.53
C VAL A 16 -4.40 -5.32 19.97
N ASP A 17 -5.22 -4.89 20.93
CA ASP A 17 -4.89 -5.00 22.35
C ASP A 17 -5.30 -6.38 22.88
N ARG A 18 -4.33 -7.31 22.87
CA ARG A 18 -4.49 -8.68 23.37
C ARG A 18 -4.06 -8.75 24.84
N SER A 19 -4.81 -9.51 25.64
CA SER A 19 -4.48 -9.77 27.05
C SER A 19 -3.25 -10.68 27.22
N ASN A 20 -2.99 -11.56 26.25
CA ASN A 20 -1.82 -12.44 26.26
C ASN A 20 -0.60 -11.71 25.63
N PRO A 21 0.46 -11.42 26.40
CA PRO A 21 1.66 -10.76 25.88
C PRO A 21 2.50 -11.62 24.92
N GLU A 22 2.37 -12.94 24.98
CA GLU A 22 3.10 -13.90 24.12
C GLU A 22 2.40 -14.12 22.76
N ALA A 23 1.17 -13.61 22.58
CA ALA A 23 0.47 -13.72 21.31
C ALA A 23 1.21 -12.92 20.21
N PRO A 24 1.23 -13.41 18.96
CA PRO A 24 1.76 -12.64 17.84
C PRO A 24 1.12 -11.26 17.77
N LYS A 25 1.94 -10.24 17.49
CA LYS A 25 1.45 -8.88 17.36
C LYS A 25 0.59 -8.77 16.10
N GLU A 26 -0.65 -8.35 16.25
CA GLU A 26 -1.55 -8.08 15.13
C GLU A 26 -1.54 -6.58 14.84
N VAL A 27 -0.84 -6.19 13.77
CA VAL A 27 -0.74 -4.79 13.34
C VAL A 27 -1.94 -4.45 12.46
N LEU A 28 -2.65 -3.38 12.83
CA LEU A 28 -3.80 -2.85 12.08
C LEU A 28 -3.37 -1.70 11.15
N ALA A 29 -2.41 -0.90 11.59
CA ALA A 29 -1.83 0.17 10.79
C ALA A 29 -0.44 0.54 11.32
N SER A 30 0.36 1.17 10.48
CA SER A 30 1.67 1.69 10.84
C SER A 30 1.94 3.02 10.17
N LEU A 31 2.45 3.97 10.93
CA LEU A 31 3.05 5.20 10.45
C LEU A 31 4.56 5.02 10.50
N GLN A 32 5.24 5.09 9.37
CA GLN A 32 6.67 4.82 9.25
C GLN A 32 7.42 6.01 8.66
N GLN A 33 8.64 6.23 9.15
CA GLN A 33 9.55 7.24 8.65
C GLN A 33 10.42 6.65 7.54
N MET A 34 10.59 7.39 6.45
CA MET A 34 11.54 7.03 5.40
C MET A 34 12.96 7.44 5.84
N ALA A 35 13.84 6.47 6.10
CA ALA A 35 15.30 6.63 6.26
C ALA A 35 15.79 7.98 6.85
N ASP A 36 15.43 8.27 8.11
CA ASP A 36 15.82 9.48 8.85
C ASP A 36 15.42 10.83 8.19
N SER A 37 14.43 10.83 7.29
CA SER A 37 13.89 12.03 6.64
C SER A 37 12.64 12.60 7.34
N SER A 38 12.21 13.79 6.94
CA SER A 38 10.91 14.37 7.33
C SER A 38 9.71 13.68 6.67
N ASN A 39 9.93 12.72 5.75
CA ASN A 39 8.86 12.03 5.05
C ASN A 39 8.38 10.80 5.83
N TRP A 40 7.09 10.80 6.11
CA TRP A 40 6.40 9.68 6.74
C TRP A 40 5.36 9.10 5.79
N PHE A 41 4.95 7.86 5.98
CA PHE A 41 3.87 7.25 5.23
C PHE A 41 3.03 6.35 6.15
N VAL A 42 1.76 6.18 5.81
CA VAL A 42 0.81 5.36 6.58
C VAL A 42 0.43 4.12 5.80
N ILE A 43 0.63 2.97 6.44
CA ILE A 43 0.14 1.67 6.00
C ILE A 43 -1.11 1.32 6.80
N ASP A 44 -2.18 0.91 6.11
CA ASP A 44 -3.46 0.54 6.69
C ASP A 44 -3.96 -0.76 6.05
N ILE A 45 -4.19 -1.80 6.87
CA ILE A 45 -4.61 -3.11 6.35
C ILE A 45 -5.98 -3.07 5.68
N ARG A 46 -6.81 -2.06 5.97
CA ARG A 46 -8.16 -1.93 5.40
C ARG A 46 -8.14 -1.57 3.92
N LEU A 47 -7.02 -1.04 3.43
CA LEU A 47 -6.79 -0.74 2.01
C LEU A 47 -6.52 -2.02 1.19
N LEU A 48 -6.15 -3.12 1.85
CA LEU A 48 -5.91 -4.40 1.18
C LEU A 48 -7.22 -5.01 0.68
N GLN A 49 -7.15 -5.74 -0.45
CA GLN A 49 -8.27 -6.58 -0.91
C GLN A 49 -8.68 -7.62 0.12
N ARG A 50 -7.75 -8.10 0.93
CA ARG A 50 -8.00 -9.08 1.98
C ARG A 50 -7.27 -8.60 3.22
N PRO A 51 -7.92 -7.77 4.06
CA PRO A 51 -7.31 -7.31 5.30
C PRO A 51 -6.99 -8.49 6.19
N ILE A 52 -5.73 -8.58 6.62
CA ILE A 52 -5.23 -9.57 7.56
C ILE A 52 -4.34 -8.82 8.53
N ALA A 53 -4.57 -9.01 9.83
CA ALA A 53 -3.69 -8.48 10.86
C ALA A 53 -2.68 -9.55 11.26
N HIS A 54 -1.41 -9.23 11.13
CA HIS A 54 -0.25 -10.02 11.53
C HIS A 54 0.92 -9.08 11.86
N GLU A 55 2.04 -9.63 12.30
CA GLU A 55 3.16 -8.84 12.82
C GLU A 55 3.83 -7.95 11.76
N TYR A 56 3.87 -8.43 10.51
CA TYR A 56 4.37 -7.69 9.35
C TYR A 56 3.32 -6.86 8.59
N SER A 57 2.05 -6.77 9.04
CA SER A 57 0.99 -6.13 8.23
C SER A 57 1.18 -4.62 8.11
N GLY A 58 1.94 -4.05 9.03
CA GLY A 58 2.35 -2.66 8.99
C GLY A 58 3.53 -2.38 8.09
N SER A 59 4.02 -3.33 7.28
CA SER A 59 5.17 -3.15 6.39
C SER A 59 4.75 -3.00 4.92
N ALA A 60 5.52 -2.22 4.16
CA ALA A 60 5.39 -2.11 2.71
C ALA A 60 6.55 -2.86 2.05
N ALA A 61 6.27 -3.53 0.94
CA ALA A 61 7.28 -4.14 0.08
C ALA A 61 7.94 -3.06 -0.80
N ALA A 62 9.14 -3.33 -1.31
CA ALA A 62 9.78 -2.42 -2.27
C ALA A 62 8.90 -2.17 -3.51
N GLU A 63 8.23 -3.23 -3.99
CA GLU A 63 7.27 -3.16 -5.08
C GLU A 63 6.09 -2.22 -4.79
N ASP A 64 5.71 -2.03 -3.52
CA ASP A 64 4.61 -1.11 -3.19
C ASP A 64 4.99 0.35 -3.50
N PHE A 65 6.26 0.71 -3.36
CA PHE A 65 6.79 2.04 -3.70
C PHE A 65 7.20 2.16 -5.17
N CYS A 66 7.71 1.08 -5.75
CA CYS A 66 8.26 1.04 -7.09
C CYS A 66 8.05 -0.35 -7.69
N ALA A 67 6.91 -0.54 -8.33
CA ALA A 67 6.69 -1.62 -9.28
C ALA A 67 7.19 -1.16 -10.65
N HIS A 68 7.67 -2.10 -11.45
CA HIS A 68 8.13 -1.80 -12.80
C HIS A 68 7.86 -2.97 -13.72
N VAL A 69 7.74 -2.71 -15.03
CA VAL A 69 7.67 -3.74 -16.05
C VAL A 69 8.23 -3.18 -17.34
N ARG A 70 8.92 -4.02 -18.12
CA ARG A 70 9.36 -3.67 -19.47
C ARG A 70 8.55 -4.48 -20.48
N PRO A 71 7.64 -3.84 -21.25
CA PRO A 71 6.87 -4.54 -22.27
C PRO A 71 7.79 -5.15 -23.35
N GLU A 72 7.47 -6.34 -23.84
CA GLU A 72 8.22 -7.00 -24.93
C GLU A 72 7.82 -6.46 -26.31
N ASN A 73 6.61 -5.89 -26.43
CA ASN A 73 6.01 -5.43 -27.68
C ASN A 73 4.91 -4.38 -27.42
N GLU A 74 4.45 -3.72 -28.49
CA GLU A 74 3.44 -2.63 -28.38
C GLU A 74 2.10 -3.11 -27.82
N ALA A 75 1.64 -4.31 -28.18
CA ALA A 75 0.35 -4.82 -27.69
C ALA A 75 0.36 -5.04 -26.17
N GLU A 76 1.49 -5.54 -25.65
CA GLU A 76 1.70 -5.66 -24.21
C GLU A 76 1.79 -4.29 -23.53
N ARG A 77 2.48 -3.34 -24.15
CA ARG A 77 2.58 -1.96 -23.66
C ARG A 77 1.19 -1.32 -23.55
N GLU A 78 0.39 -1.34 -24.61
CA GLU A 78 -0.98 -0.82 -24.62
C GLU A 78 -1.85 -1.49 -23.54
N PHE A 79 -1.70 -2.82 -23.35
CA PHE A 79 -2.39 -3.53 -22.29
C PHE A 79 -2.01 -3.00 -20.90
N TYR A 80 -0.72 -2.87 -20.58
CA TYR A 80 -0.28 -2.33 -19.29
C TYR A 80 -0.73 -0.88 -19.08
N LEU A 81 -0.63 -0.03 -20.11
CA LEU A 81 -1.09 1.35 -20.05
C LEU A 81 -2.59 1.46 -19.79
N SER A 82 -3.41 0.53 -20.31
CA SER A 82 -4.85 0.50 -20.02
C SER A 82 -5.20 0.20 -18.55
N LYS A 83 -4.24 -0.34 -17.78
CA LYS A 83 -4.42 -0.74 -16.37
C LYS A 83 -3.80 0.24 -15.38
N LEU A 84 -2.81 1.01 -15.81
CA LEU A 84 -2.09 1.97 -14.99
C LEU A 84 -2.73 3.35 -15.10
N LYS A 85 -3.01 3.97 -13.95
CA LYS A 85 -3.53 5.35 -13.87
C LYS A 85 -2.40 6.38 -13.81
N GLU A 86 -1.36 6.05 -13.05
CA GLU A 86 -0.20 6.91 -12.80
C GLU A 86 1.07 6.08 -12.94
N TYR A 87 1.91 6.44 -13.90
CA TYR A 87 3.15 5.76 -14.19
C TYR A 87 4.17 6.74 -14.79
N LYS A 88 5.44 6.34 -14.75
CA LYS A 88 6.56 6.97 -15.44
C LYS A 88 7.10 5.99 -16.47
N GLU A 89 7.39 6.47 -17.67
CA GLU A 89 8.09 5.69 -18.70
C GLU A 89 9.55 6.13 -18.73
N ASP A 90 10.46 5.20 -18.47
CA ASP A 90 11.90 5.44 -18.57
C ASP A 90 12.37 5.31 -20.04
N PRO A 91 13.54 5.89 -20.40
CA PRO A 91 14.03 5.90 -21.78
C PRO A 91 14.25 4.51 -22.42
N ASP A 92 14.37 3.46 -21.61
CA ASP A 92 14.53 2.07 -22.09
C ASP A 92 13.18 1.37 -22.39
N GLY A 93 12.07 2.08 -22.21
CA GLY A 93 10.69 1.59 -22.37
C GLY A 93 10.11 0.94 -21.12
N SER A 94 10.81 0.97 -19.98
CA SER A 94 10.27 0.46 -18.72
C SER A 94 9.18 1.38 -18.19
N LEU A 95 8.06 0.80 -17.78
CA LEU A 95 6.99 1.48 -17.07
C LEU A 95 7.22 1.29 -15.58
N LEU A 96 7.18 2.36 -14.79
CA LEU A 96 7.35 2.33 -13.34
C LEU A 96 6.18 3.03 -12.64
N TRP A 97 5.72 2.48 -11.53
CA TRP A 97 4.58 3.03 -10.78
C TRP A 97 4.58 2.63 -9.31
N CYS A 98 3.77 3.32 -8.51
CA CYS A 98 3.49 2.97 -7.11
C CYS A 98 2.14 2.23 -7.04
N THR A 99 2.07 1.12 -6.28
CA THR A 99 0.85 0.28 -6.24
C THR A 99 -0.23 0.89 -5.35
N TYR A 100 0.16 1.70 -4.37
CA TYR A 100 -0.70 2.22 -3.30
C TYR A 100 -1.53 1.13 -2.58
N ARG A 101 -1.14 -0.16 -2.64
CA ARG A 101 -2.03 -1.27 -2.27
C ARG A 101 -2.51 -1.22 -0.82
N ASN A 102 -1.62 -0.89 0.10
CA ASN A 102 -1.89 -0.77 1.54
C ASN A 102 -1.47 0.59 2.10
N MET A 103 -1.16 1.56 1.25
CA MET A 103 -0.61 2.85 1.65
C MET A 103 -1.63 3.95 1.38
N TRP A 104 -1.75 4.86 2.34
CA TRP A 104 -2.47 6.11 2.13
C TRP A 104 -1.71 6.98 1.13
N ARG A 105 -2.46 7.59 0.21
CA ARG A 105 -1.89 8.61 -0.68
C ARG A 105 -1.59 9.86 0.13
N GLY A 106 -0.40 10.39 -0.06
CA GLY A 106 0.04 11.68 0.45
C GLY A 106 0.49 12.57 -0.71
N GLU A 107 1.62 13.22 -0.52
CA GLU A 107 2.24 14.14 -1.46
C GLU A 107 3.70 13.74 -1.73
N GLN A 108 4.36 14.49 -2.62
CA GLN A 108 5.80 14.46 -2.81
C GLN A 108 6.41 15.66 -2.08
N GLY A 109 7.65 15.53 -1.60
CA GLY A 109 8.43 16.70 -1.18
C GLY A 109 7.94 17.38 0.11
N VAL A 110 7.60 16.61 1.14
CA VAL A 110 7.13 17.17 2.42
C VAL A 110 8.25 17.99 3.07
N ASP A 111 7.89 19.21 3.49
CA ASP A 111 8.82 20.19 4.06
C ASP A 111 10.01 20.51 3.13
N GLY A 112 9.81 20.42 1.81
CA GLY A 112 10.82 20.73 0.79
C GLY A 112 11.85 19.62 0.56
N TYR A 113 11.72 18.47 1.22
CA TYR A 113 12.58 17.31 1.00
C TYR A 113 11.86 16.22 0.19
N THR A 114 12.27 16.04 -1.06
CA THR A 114 11.81 14.94 -1.92
C THR A 114 12.80 13.79 -1.82
N PRO A 115 12.39 12.60 -1.35
CA PRO A 115 13.27 11.44 -1.31
C PRO A 115 13.75 11.08 -2.73
N PRO A 116 15.04 10.73 -2.91
CA PRO A 116 15.52 10.24 -4.19
C PRO A 116 14.81 8.91 -4.51
N SER A 117 13.89 8.95 -5.45
CA SER A 117 13.13 7.79 -5.92
C SER A 117 12.89 7.90 -7.41
N VAL A 118 12.96 6.78 -8.13
CA VAL A 118 12.77 6.75 -9.59
C VAL A 118 11.31 7.06 -9.95
N VAL A 119 10.37 6.63 -9.09
CA VAL A 119 8.91 6.71 -9.29
C VAL A 119 8.29 7.91 -8.57
N GLU A 120 9.05 8.55 -7.65
CA GLU A 120 8.59 9.70 -6.85
C GLU A 120 7.19 9.44 -6.23
N PRO A 121 7.03 8.44 -5.35
CA PRO A 121 5.70 8.00 -4.91
C PRO A 121 4.98 9.08 -4.11
N LEU A 122 3.69 9.30 -4.41
CA LEU A 122 2.81 10.25 -3.67
C LEU A 122 2.25 9.59 -2.41
N VAL A 123 3.13 9.15 -1.52
CA VAL A 123 2.79 8.44 -0.27
C VAL A 123 3.27 9.18 0.96
N TYR A 124 4.05 10.24 0.77
CA TYR A 124 4.72 10.92 1.86
C TYR A 124 3.83 11.99 2.48
N MET A 125 3.97 12.18 3.78
CA MET A 125 3.25 13.18 4.56
C MET A 125 4.07 13.62 5.77
N SER A 126 3.64 14.71 6.40
CA SER A 126 4.22 15.14 7.67
C SER A 126 3.90 14.13 8.77
N PHE A 127 4.74 14.08 9.81
CA PHE A 127 4.45 13.25 10.98
C PHE A 127 3.10 13.59 11.62
N LYS A 128 2.74 14.88 11.62
CA LYS A 128 1.48 15.38 12.18
C LYS A 128 0.27 14.85 11.40
N ASP A 129 0.32 14.90 10.08
CA ASP A 129 -0.77 14.41 9.22
C ASP A 129 -0.89 12.89 9.30
N GLY A 130 0.25 12.19 9.31
CA GLY A 130 0.28 10.75 9.54
C GLY A 130 -0.33 10.36 10.89
N LEU A 131 -0.05 11.10 11.97
CA LEU A 131 -0.69 10.87 13.27
C LEU A 131 -2.20 11.13 13.26
N ARG A 132 -2.67 12.15 12.53
CA ARG A 132 -4.10 12.40 12.36
C ARG A 132 -4.79 11.21 11.69
N ILE A 133 -4.22 10.71 10.58
CA ILE A 133 -4.73 9.50 9.91
C ILE A 133 -4.72 8.30 10.87
N MET A 134 -3.64 8.10 11.63
CA MET A 134 -3.57 7.01 12.62
C MET A 134 -4.65 7.12 13.71
N GLN A 135 -5.03 8.32 14.12
CA GLN A 135 -6.14 8.54 15.06
C GLN A 135 -7.50 8.20 14.44
N GLU A 136 -7.71 8.55 13.18
CA GLU A 136 -8.92 8.19 12.42
C GLU A 136 -9.03 6.66 12.25
N ILE A 137 -7.93 6.00 11.89
CA ILE A 137 -7.83 4.53 11.79
C ILE A 137 -8.15 3.90 13.16
N ARG A 138 -7.54 4.40 14.23
CA ARG A 138 -7.80 3.92 15.59
C ARG A 138 -9.27 4.04 15.98
N SER A 139 -9.86 5.20 15.73
CA SER A 139 -11.26 5.50 16.06
C SER A 139 -12.20 4.54 15.33
N TYR A 140 -11.92 4.24 14.06
CA TYR A 140 -12.66 3.22 13.32
C TYR A 140 -12.59 1.86 14.02
N TRP A 141 -11.39 1.35 14.32
CA TRP A 141 -11.22 0.02 14.89
C TRP A 141 -11.82 -0.10 16.30
N GLU A 142 -11.76 0.96 17.09
CA GLU A 142 -12.38 0.99 18.41
C GLU A 142 -13.90 0.80 18.34
N ASN A 143 -14.55 1.39 17.33
CA ASN A 143 -16.00 1.30 17.10
C ASN A 143 -16.43 0.16 16.17
N TYR A 144 -15.50 -0.51 15.49
CA TYR A 144 -15.82 -1.59 14.57
C TYR A 144 -16.14 -2.90 15.33
N GLU A 145 -17.29 -3.50 15.01
CA GLU A 145 -17.81 -4.73 15.63
C GLU A 145 -17.67 -5.97 14.72
N GLY A 146 -17.22 -5.81 13.48
CA GLY A 146 -17.08 -6.90 12.51
C GLY A 146 -15.75 -7.64 12.59
N ALA A 147 -15.58 -8.63 11.69
CA ALA A 147 -14.31 -9.34 11.51
C ALA A 147 -13.28 -8.47 10.78
N ILE A 148 -11.99 -8.62 11.11
CA ILE A 148 -10.91 -7.86 10.42
C ILE A 148 -10.97 -8.07 8.91
N SER A 149 -11.23 -9.29 8.45
CA SER A 149 -11.29 -9.64 7.02
C SER A 149 -12.39 -8.91 6.24
N SER A 150 -13.41 -8.37 6.92
CA SER A 150 -14.50 -7.57 6.33
C SER A 150 -14.27 -6.06 6.46
N ALA A 151 -13.25 -5.61 7.18
CA ALA A 151 -12.95 -4.19 7.39
C ALA A 151 -12.21 -3.59 6.19
N ARG A 152 -12.91 -3.37 5.08
CA ARG A 152 -12.33 -2.80 3.85
C ARG A 152 -12.73 -1.34 3.69
N ILE A 153 -11.80 -0.55 3.16
CA ILE A 153 -12.09 0.80 2.66
C ILE A 153 -11.71 0.87 1.19
N GLU A 154 -12.45 1.67 0.44
CA GLU A 154 -12.14 1.88 -0.97
C GLU A 154 -10.81 2.63 -1.10
N ASN A 155 -9.97 2.15 -2.03
CA ASN A 155 -8.72 2.81 -2.38
C ASN A 155 -8.76 3.20 -3.87
N PRO A 156 -9.16 4.44 -4.19
CA PRO A 156 -9.31 4.86 -5.59
C PRO A 156 -7.97 4.91 -6.34
N TYR A 157 -6.85 4.95 -5.61
CA TYR A 157 -5.50 5.06 -6.16
C TYR A 157 -4.79 3.72 -6.29
N ARG A 158 -5.43 2.63 -5.87
CA ARG A 158 -4.83 1.31 -5.97
C ARG A 158 -4.51 0.97 -7.42
N GLN A 159 -3.27 0.54 -7.65
CA GLN A 159 -2.76 0.04 -8.90
C GLN A 159 -2.28 -1.42 -8.73
N PRO A 160 -2.26 -2.22 -9.81
CA PRO A 160 -1.82 -3.61 -9.73
C PRO A 160 -0.32 -3.71 -9.42
N ARG A 161 0.09 -4.87 -8.90
CA ARG A 161 1.51 -5.26 -8.80
C ARG A 161 2.08 -5.69 -10.15
N GLU A 162 3.41 -5.73 -10.26
CA GLU A 162 4.11 -6.22 -11.45
C GLU A 162 3.63 -7.64 -11.79
N GLY A 163 3.71 -8.54 -10.81
CA GLY A 163 3.28 -9.93 -10.99
C GLY A 163 1.79 -10.07 -11.32
N GLU A 164 0.95 -9.14 -10.89
CA GLU A 164 -0.49 -9.14 -11.23
C GLU A 164 -0.71 -8.75 -12.69
N LEU A 165 -0.01 -7.73 -13.19
CA LEU A 165 -0.07 -7.30 -14.59
C LEU A 165 0.50 -8.36 -15.53
N VAL A 166 1.71 -8.86 -15.23
CA VAL A 166 2.39 -9.86 -16.08
C VAL A 166 1.57 -11.14 -16.17
N SER A 167 1.00 -11.59 -15.04
CA SER A 167 0.12 -12.76 -15.02
C SER A 167 -1.15 -12.53 -15.85
N GLU A 168 -1.78 -11.35 -15.75
CA GLU A 168 -3.00 -11.03 -16.50
C GLU A 168 -2.75 -10.95 -18.01
N TRP A 169 -1.64 -10.32 -18.43
CA TRP A 169 -1.22 -10.31 -19.83
C TRP A 169 -0.94 -11.72 -20.35
N TRP A 170 -0.20 -12.53 -19.59
CA TRP A 170 0.09 -13.92 -19.99
C TRP A 170 -1.18 -14.74 -20.19
N MET A 171 -2.17 -14.61 -19.29
CA MET A 171 -3.46 -15.27 -19.45
C MET A 171 -4.17 -14.82 -20.73
N LEU A 172 -4.23 -13.52 -20.98
CA LEU A 172 -4.87 -12.94 -22.17
C LEU A 172 -4.20 -13.42 -23.46
N LYS A 173 -2.86 -13.34 -23.53
CA LYS A 173 -2.04 -13.75 -24.69
C LYS A 173 -2.22 -15.24 -25.04
N ASN A 174 -2.48 -16.09 -24.04
CA ASN A 174 -2.66 -17.53 -24.22
C ASN A 174 -4.15 -17.96 -24.28
N GLY A 175 -5.09 -17.00 -24.39
CA GLY A 175 -6.52 -17.30 -24.56
C GLY A 175 -7.22 -17.80 -23.30
N TYR A 176 -6.62 -17.67 -22.11
CA TYR A 176 -7.28 -17.96 -20.85
C TYR A 176 -8.18 -16.78 -20.46
N ARG A 177 -9.50 -16.99 -20.45
CA ARG A 177 -10.44 -16.04 -19.85
C ARG A 177 -10.47 -16.27 -18.35
N ARG A 178 -10.30 -15.21 -17.54
CA ARG A 178 -10.66 -15.27 -16.11
C ARG A 178 -12.12 -15.69 -16.03
N ALA A 179 -12.41 -16.78 -15.32
CA ALA A 179 -13.76 -17.03 -14.86
C ALA A 179 -14.17 -15.80 -14.02
N GLU A 180 -15.27 -15.16 -14.39
CA GLU A 180 -15.82 -14.05 -13.61
C GLU A 180 -16.11 -14.59 -12.21
N VAL A 181 -15.31 -14.18 -11.23
CA VAL A 181 -15.62 -14.43 -9.83
C VAL A 181 -16.66 -13.39 -9.47
N GLU A 182 -17.92 -13.79 -9.42
CA GLU A 182 -19.01 -12.94 -8.89
C GLU A 182 -18.62 -12.41 -7.49
N PRO A 183 -18.95 -11.14 -7.20
CA PRO A 183 -18.52 -10.44 -5.99
C PRO A 183 -19.03 -11.04 -4.68
#